data_AF-A0A7X5D8V8-F1
#
_entry.id   AF-A0A7X5D8V8-F1
#
_cell.length_a   1.000
_cell.length_b   1.000
_cell.length_c   1.000
_cell.angle_alpha   90.00
_cell.angle_beta   90.00
_cell.angle_gamma   90.00
#
_symmetry.space_group_name_H-M   'P 1'
#
loop_
_entity.id
_entity.type
_entity.pdbx_description
1 polymer ?
#
loop_
_entity_poly.entity_id
_entity_poly.type
_entity_poly.pdbx_seq_one_letter_code
_entity_poly.pdbx_strand_id
1 'polypeptide(L)'
;MSKSVLIFEPHPYHYEVVIGVSYYFEQLGYEISLLVRNNFDAQDLFFYSQWKDRLHIRHFDDETMKAELETERVRDYEFLFLSSMEYFHDHTQSRILDYIGFIPQTKYGIMGIYHNRAMLTDDDIKLLSEGRIFALTPFAYKGYQAKRLSVSYFGEFDIHDTYGGKPEILLVGGSNKRILFENAIGNLIKRGCRHFNAGIIGVNPIQHYVLKTFIRNFIFRITACVRRDGEQKRRSVEGVRKLHFYGKLKFKEMYSVVLKAAYIGIIMDPEDDGFSDFLYGKTTGARQLAFAFCKPCIINRKFAKAFGLNEDCCILYDGNHVEDAVYRAVHADIHTYKGMVRSMAELKEKMVKDSLENLLETVNGVKHAAG
;
A
#
# COMPACT_ATOMS: atom_id res chain seq x y z
N MET A 1 10.27 -3.76 -34.28
CA MET A 1 10.81 -3.43 -32.94
C MET A 1 9.91 -4.13 -31.91
N SER A 2 10.50 -4.75 -30.89
CA SER A 2 9.73 -5.31 -29.76
C SER A 2 9.01 -4.18 -29.02
N LYS A 3 7.85 -4.47 -28.42
CA LYS A 3 7.15 -3.50 -27.55
C LYS A 3 7.97 -3.37 -26.27
N SER A 4 8.36 -2.16 -25.90
CA SER A 4 9.17 -1.94 -24.70
C SER A 4 8.66 -0.76 -23.88
N VAL A 5 8.75 -0.88 -22.55
CA VAL A 5 8.36 0.17 -21.60
C VAL A 5 9.49 0.39 -20.59
N LEU A 6 9.75 1.66 -20.28
CA LEU A 6 10.55 2.05 -19.14
C LEU A 6 9.61 2.39 -17.98
N ILE A 7 9.71 1.69 -16.86
CA ILE A 7 8.99 2.03 -15.63
C ILE A 7 9.97 2.73 -14.70
N PHE A 8 9.59 3.92 -14.24
CA PHE A 8 10.41 4.78 -13.41
C PHE A 8 9.74 5.05 -12.06
N GLU A 9 10.45 4.73 -10.98
CA GLU A 9 10.00 4.98 -9.60
C GLU A 9 10.87 6.04 -8.93
N PRO A 10 10.41 7.31 -8.91
CA PRO A 10 11.15 8.39 -8.28
C PRO A 10 10.93 8.48 -6.77
N HIS A 11 9.87 7.86 -6.22
CA HIS A 11 9.45 8.05 -4.84
C HIS A 11 10.10 7.01 -3.90
N PRO A 12 10.68 7.44 -2.76
CA PRO A 12 11.40 6.55 -1.84
C PRO A 12 10.49 5.60 -1.03
N TYR A 13 9.16 5.74 -1.13
CA TYR A 13 8.21 4.98 -0.32
C TYR A 13 7.14 4.22 -1.12
N HIS A 14 7.12 4.31 -2.45
CA HIS A 14 6.08 3.70 -3.30
C HIS A 14 6.59 2.55 -4.17
N TYR A 15 7.75 1.99 -3.81
CA TYR A 15 8.40 0.96 -4.60
C TYR A 15 7.54 -0.27 -4.85
N GLU A 16 6.61 -0.57 -3.94
CA GLU A 16 5.67 -1.67 -4.06
C GLU A 16 4.73 -1.57 -5.27
N VAL A 17 4.59 -0.39 -5.89
CA VAL A 17 3.74 -0.19 -7.08
C VAL A 17 4.35 -0.81 -8.32
N VAL A 18 5.68 -0.79 -8.39
CA VAL A 18 6.45 -1.13 -9.60
C VAL A 18 6.09 -2.53 -10.08
N ILE A 19 5.93 -3.49 -9.17
CA ILE A 19 5.56 -4.88 -9.51
C ILE A 19 4.15 -5.01 -10.09
N GLY A 20 3.17 -4.26 -9.57
CA GLY A 20 1.81 -4.27 -10.10
C GLY A 20 1.75 -3.70 -11.52
N VAL A 21 2.42 -2.57 -11.76
CA VAL A 21 2.50 -1.95 -13.09
C VAL A 21 3.26 -2.85 -14.06
N SER A 22 4.40 -3.39 -13.63
CA SER A 22 5.22 -4.29 -14.43
C SER A 22 4.43 -5.54 -14.85
N TYR A 23 3.63 -6.11 -13.95
CA TYR A 23 2.75 -7.23 -14.26
C TYR A 23 1.79 -6.91 -15.41
N TYR A 24 1.10 -5.76 -15.39
CA TYR A 24 0.17 -5.43 -16.48
C TYR A 24 0.88 -5.24 -17.83
N PHE A 25 2.04 -4.59 -17.85
CA PHE A 25 2.81 -4.48 -19.09
C PHE A 25 3.34 -5.82 -19.60
N GLU A 26 3.74 -6.72 -18.69
CA GLU A 26 4.14 -8.09 -19.03
C GLU A 26 2.97 -8.84 -19.69
N GLN A 27 1.76 -8.74 -19.13
CA GLN A 27 0.55 -9.33 -19.70
C GLN A 27 0.18 -8.75 -21.07
N LEU A 28 0.57 -7.51 -21.36
CA LEU A 28 0.41 -6.87 -22.68
C LEU A 28 1.55 -7.20 -23.66
N GLY A 29 2.53 -8.02 -23.25
CA GLY A 29 3.65 -8.48 -24.05
C GLY A 29 4.76 -7.45 -24.24
N TYR A 30 4.93 -6.53 -23.28
CA TYR A 30 6.04 -5.58 -23.29
C TYR A 30 7.31 -6.17 -22.66
N GLU A 31 8.45 -5.84 -23.23
CA GLU A 31 9.75 -5.92 -22.57
C GLU A 31 9.85 -4.79 -21.54
N ILE A 32 10.25 -5.13 -20.31
CA ILE A 32 10.18 -4.21 -19.18
C ILE A 32 11.58 -3.83 -18.74
N SER A 33 11.85 -2.53 -18.78
CA SER A 33 13.01 -1.93 -18.13
C SER A 33 12.57 -1.12 -16.91
N LEU A 34 13.31 -1.25 -15.81
CA LEU A 34 13.08 -0.54 -14.57
C LEU A 34 14.21 0.47 -14.35
N LEU A 35 13.86 1.71 -14.03
CA LEU A 35 14.78 2.72 -13.52
C LEU A 35 14.33 3.13 -12.12
N VAL A 36 15.08 2.71 -11.10
CA VAL A 36 14.66 2.77 -9.69
C VAL A 36 15.78 3.32 -8.81
N ARG A 37 15.46 3.88 -7.64
CA ARG A 37 16.49 4.43 -6.74
C ARG A 37 17.46 3.35 -6.25
N ASN A 38 18.73 3.73 -6.03
CA ASN A 38 19.82 2.85 -5.55
C ASN A 38 19.53 2.09 -4.23
N ASN A 39 18.63 2.60 -3.40
CA ASN A 39 18.26 1.98 -2.12
C ASN A 39 17.21 0.86 -2.27
N PHE A 40 16.75 0.56 -3.49
CA PHE A 40 15.77 -0.48 -3.76
C PHE A 40 16.39 -1.74 -4.38
N ASP A 41 15.95 -2.88 -3.85
CA ASP A 41 16.28 -4.20 -4.36
C ASP A 41 15.10 -4.76 -5.15
N ALA A 42 15.15 -4.65 -6.47
CA ALA A 42 14.11 -5.17 -7.35
C ALA A 42 13.97 -6.69 -7.25
N GLN A 43 15.08 -7.41 -7.09
CA GLN A 43 15.04 -8.87 -7.03
C GLN A 43 14.29 -9.38 -5.79
N ASP A 44 14.29 -8.58 -4.73
CA ASP A 44 13.52 -8.81 -3.51
C ASP A 44 12.01 -8.51 -3.69
N LEU A 45 11.65 -7.42 -4.38
CA LEU A 45 10.26 -7.08 -4.73
C LEU A 45 9.62 -8.13 -5.65
N PHE A 46 10.35 -8.57 -6.67
CA PHE A 46 9.89 -9.55 -7.66
C PHE A 46 10.15 -11.00 -7.24
N PHE A 47 10.40 -11.27 -5.95
CA PHE A 47 10.86 -12.57 -5.48
C PHE A 47 9.96 -13.74 -5.92
N TYR A 48 8.64 -13.54 -5.86
CA TYR A 48 7.64 -14.54 -6.24
C TYR A 48 7.22 -14.48 -7.71
N SER A 49 7.78 -13.58 -8.52
CA SER A 49 7.43 -13.46 -9.94
C SER A 49 8.23 -14.43 -10.81
N GLN A 50 7.56 -15.26 -11.60
CA GLN A 50 8.17 -16.22 -12.52
C GLN A 50 8.99 -15.57 -13.66
N TRP A 51 8.78 -14.28 -13.91
CA TRP A 51 9.36 -13.54 -15.02
C TRP A 51 10.40 -12.50 -14.61
N LYS A 52 10.79 -12.48 -13.33
CA LYS A 52 11.76 -11.51 -12.79
C LYS A 52 13.09 -11.49 -13.52
N ASP A 53 13.53 -12.63 -14.08
CA ASP A 53 14.81 -12.74 -14.79
C ASP A 53 14.77 -12.09 -16.18
N ARG A 54 13.58 -11.72 -16.67
CA ARG A 54 13.39 -10.96 -17.92
C ARG A 54 13.44 -9.44 -17.70
N LEU A 55 13.57 -8.98 -16.46
CA LEU A 55 13.61 -7.55 -16.15
C LEU A 55 14.99 -6.95 -16.43
N HIS A 56 15.02 -5.80 -17.09
CA HIS A 56 16.22 -4.98 -17.20
C HIS A 56 16.21 -3.89 -16.14
N ILE A 57 16.98 -4.08 -15.07
CA ILE A 57 16.99 -3.15 -13.93
C ILE A 57 18.21 -2.24 -14.02
N ARG A 58 17.96 -0.94 -13.91
CA ARG A 58 18.98 0.09 -13.72
C ARG A 58 18.63 0.90 -12.48
N HIS A 59 19.67 1.39 -11.83
CA HIS A 59 19.53 2.22 -10.65
C HIS A 59 20.03 3.64 -10.88
N PHE A 60 19.48 4.59 -10.14
CA PHE A 60 19.90 5.98 -10.15
C PHE A 60 20.02 6.54 -8.72
N ASP A 61 20.75 7.64 -8.60
CA ASP A 61 20.76 8.53 -7.44
C ASP A 61 20.14 9.88 -7.80
N ASP A 62 19.88 10.70 -6.78
CA ASP A 62 19.19 11.98 -6.94
C ASP A 62 19.91 12.93 -7.92
N GLU A 63 21.24 12.83 -8.00
CA GLU A 63 22.09 13.66 -8.87
C GLU A 63 22.00 13.25 -10.34
N THR A 64 21.90 11.94 -10.61
CA THR A 64 21.87 11.38 -11.98
C THR A 64 20.47 11.25 -12.56
N MET A 65 19.42 11.36 -11.73
CA MET A 65 18.02 11.14 -12.12
C MET A 65 17.60 11.92 -13.38
N LYS A 66 17.90 13.23 -13.46
CA LYS A 66 17.51 14.04 -14.62
C LYS A 66 18.25 13.60 -15.88
N ALA A 67 19.57 13.40 -15.77
CA ALA A 67 20.41 13.00 -16.89
C ALA A 67 19.96 11.66 -17.48
N GLU A 68 19.58 10.68 -16.65
CA GLU A 68 19.04 9.39 -17.10
C GLU A 68 17.76 9.53 -17.94
N LEU A 69 16.88 10.48 -17.56
CA LEU A 69 15.61 10.74 -18.24
C LEU A 69 15.76 11.59 -19.53
N GLU A 70 16.88 12.30 -19.70
CA GLU A 70 17.17 13.09 -20.90
C GLU A 70 17.88 12.28 -21.99
N THR A 71 18.40 11.10 -21.66
CA THR A 71 19.19 10.30 -22.61
C THR A 71 18.39 9.93 -23.87
N GLU A 72 19.07 9.89 -25.02
CA GLU A 72 18.50 9.35 -26.28
C GLU A 72 17.94 7.93 -26.11
N ARG A 73 18.49 7.16 -25.16
CA ARG A 73 18.05 5.80 -24.84
C ARG A 73 16.62 5.74 -24.31
N VAL A 74 16.10 6.80 -23.68
CA VAL A 74 14.69 6.87 -23.27
C VAL A 74 13.77 6.93 -24.49
N ARG A 75 14.23 7.49 -25.61
CA ARG A 75 13.44 7.62 -26.85
C ARG A 75 13.18 6.29 -27.54
N ASP A 76 13.99 5.27 -27.25
CA ASP A 76 13.84 3.92 -27.80
C ASP A 76 12.63 3.16 -27.24
N TYR A 77 12.09 3.59 -26.09
CA TYR A 77 10.91 2.97 -25.49
C TYR A 77 9.63 3.46 -26.16
N GLU A 78 8.61 2.59 -26.20
CA GLU A 78 7.28 3.01 -26.62
C GLU A 78 6.67 4.00 -25.62
N PHE A 79 6.86 3.73 -24.33
CA PHE A 79 6.34 4.55 -23.24
C PHE A 79 7.33 4.67 -22.08
N LEU A 80 7.25 5.79 -21.36
CA LEU A 80 7.77 5.92 -20.00
C LEU A 80 6.58 5.92 -19.05
N PHE A 81 6.57 5.00 -18.09
CA PHE A 81 5.56 4.92 -17.06
C PHE A 81 6.12 5.40 -15.72
N LEU A 82 5.54 6.47 -15.16
CA LEU A 82 5.88 7.01 -13.85
C LEU A 82 5.05 6.27 -12.79
N SER A 83 5.65 5.34 -12.05
CA SER A 83 4.93 4.59 -11.00
C SER A 83 4.53 5.46 -9.81
N SER A 84 5.19 6.62 -9.67
CA SER A 84 4.71 7.77 -8.90
C SER A 84 4.92 9.04 -9.72
N MET A 85 3.85 9.82 -9.89
CA MET A 85 3.94 11.20 -10.41
C MET A 85 4.31 12.20 -9.32
N GLU A 86 4.31 11.77 -8.06
CA GLU A 86 4.86 12.48 -6.93
C GLU A 86 6.35 12.20 -6.74
N TYR A 87 7.09 13.23 -6.33
CA TYR A 87 8.48 13.14 -5.95
C TYR A 87 8.70 13.74 -4.56
N PHE A 88 9.43 13.01 -3.70
CA PHE A 88 9.80 13.49 -2.38
C PHE A 88 11.29 13.85 -2.37
N HIS A 89 11.59 15.12 -2.12
CA HIS A 89 12.95 15.66 -2.07
C HIS A 89 13.03 16.78 -1.04
N ASP A 90 14.18 16.93 -0.37
CA ASP A 90 14.43 18.03 0.57
C ASP A 90 13.35 18.21 1.65
N HIS A 91 12.78 17.09 2.12
CA HIS A 91 11.64 17.05 3.05
C HIS A 91 10.34 17.68 2.53
N THR A 92 10.25 17.91 1.23
CA THR A 92 9.08 18.43 0.50
C THR A 92 8.58 17.41 -0.52
N GLN A 93 7.34 17.59 -0.97
CA GLN A 93 6.72 16.76 -1.99
C GLN A 93 6.29 17.65 -3.16
N SER A 94 6.64 17.26 -4.37
CA SER A 94 6.35 17.99 -5.61
C SER A 94 5.89 17.04 -6.72
N ARG A 95 5.35 17.60 -7.81
CA ARG A 95 5.11 16.85 -9.05
C ARG A 95 6.45 16.56 -9.70
N ILE A 96 6.70 15.30 -10.10
CA ILE A 96 7.98 14.91 -10.68
C ILE A 96 8.31 15.72 -11.95
N LEU A 97 7.31 16.02 -12.77
CA LEU A 97 7.47 16.80 -13.99
C LEU A 97 7.90 18.25 -13.72
N ASP A 98 7.41 18.86 -12.63
CA ASP A 98 7.84 20.19 -12.19
C ASP A 98 9.27 20.17 -11.69
N TYR A 99 9.63 19.11 -10.94
CA TYR A 99 10.98 18.96 -10.43
C TYR A 99 12.02 18.77 -11.54
N ILE A 100 11.75 17.89 -12.51
CA ILE A 100 12.69 17.65 -13.60
C ILE A 100 12.69 18.79 -14.62
N GLY A 101 11.56 19.48 -14.81
CA GLY A 101 11.43 20.67 -15.65
C GLY A 101 11.18 20.38 -17.13
N PHE A 102 10.92 19.13 -17.50
CA PHE A 102 10.60 18.71 -18.87
C PHE A 102 9.72 17.45 -18.86
N ILE A 103 9.11 17.13 -20.01
CA ILE A 103 8.42 15.85 -20.23
C ILE A 103 9.40 14.92 -20.97
N PRO A 104 9.82 13.78 -20.38
CA PRO A 104 10.69 12.83 -21.06
C PRO A 104 10.10 12.35 -22.39
N GLN A 105 10.93 12.29 -23.42
CA GLN A 105 10.51 11.98 -24.78
C GLN A 105 10.70 10.48 -25.04
N THR A 106 9.59 9.78 -25.23
CA THR A 106 9.52 8.39 -25.74
C THR A 106 8.69 8.39 -27.02
N LYS A 107 8.58 7.25 -27.71
CA LYS A 107 7.82 7.18 -28.98
C LYS A 107 6.36 7.66 -28.84
N TYR A 108 5.71 7.35 -27.72
CA TYR A 108 4.31 7.69 -27.47
C TYR A 108 4.10 8.54 -26.20
N GLY A 109 5.18 9.03 -25.60
CA GLY A 109 5.17 9.88 -24.42
C GLY A 109 5.02 9.13 -23.09
N ILE A 110 4.53 9.87 -22.09
CA ILE A 110 4.45 9.38 -20.71
C ILE A 110 3.05 8.92 -20.32
N MET A 111 3.00 8.06 -19.30
CA MET A 111 1.83 7.73 -18.48
C MET A 111 2.27 7.68 -17.01
N GLY A 112 1.34 7.73 -16.06
CA GLY A 112 1.74 7.62 -14.66
C GLY A 112 0.60 7.45 -13.67
N ILE A 113 0.97 7.21 -12.41
CA ILE A 113 0.05 7.06 -11.28
C ILE A 113 0.21 8.22 -10.30
N TYR A 114 -0.90 8.81 -9.90
CA TYR A 114 -0.98 9.59 -8.67
C TYR A 114 -1.47 8.72 -7.51
N HIS A 115 -0.76 8.79 -6.40
CA HIS A 115 -1.06 8.15 -5.12
C HIS A 115 -1.94 9.00 -4.22
N ASN A 116 -1.90 10.32 -4.41
CA ASN A 116 -2.80 11.26 -3.76
C ASN A 116 -3.35 12.26 -4.78
N ARG A 117 -4.68 12.31 -4.90
CA ARG A 117 -5.37 13.29 -5.76
C ARG A 117 -4.93 14.73 -5.46
N ALA A 118 -4.59 15.04 -4.22
CA ALA A 118 -4.19 16.38 -3.80
C ALA A 118 -2.94 16.92 -4.54
N MET A 119 -2.16 16.03 -5.19
CA MET A 119 -0.96 16.40 -5.94
C MET A 119 -1.23 16.75 -7.41
N LEU A 120 -2.43 16.50 -7.93
CA LEU A 120 -2.79 16.90 -9.29
C LEU A 120 -2.89 18.42 -9.41
N THR A 121 -2.42 18.93 -10.54
CA THR A 121 -2.55 20.34 -10.92
C THR A 121 -3.25 20.50 -12.26
N ASP A 122 -3.46 21.74 -12.70
CA ASP A 122 -4.05 22.02 -14.01
C ASP A 122 -3.14 21.66 -15.18
N ASP A 123 -1.83 21.55 -14.95
CA ASP A 123 -0.89 21.11 -15.98
C ASP A 123 -1.11 19.64 -16.35
N ASP A 124 -1.71 18.86 -15.45
CA ASP A 124 -2.02 17.44 -15.67
C ASP A 124 -3.29 17.24 -16.52
N ILE A 125 -4.09 18.28 -16.76
CA ILE A 125 -5.39 18.17 -17.46
C ILE A 125 -5.22 17.52 -18.83
N LYS A 126 -4.15 17.86 -19.57
CA LYS A 126 -3.91 17.26 -20.89
C LYS A 126 -3.71 15.74 -20.76
N LEU A 127 -2.79 15.29 -19.92
CA LEU A 127 -2.54 13.87 -19.69
C LEU A 127 -3.78 13.14 -19.17
N LEU A 128 -4.55 13.78 -18.29
CA LEU A 128 -5.78 13.23 -17.73
C LEU A 128 -6.88 13.08 -18.80
N SER A 129 -7.04 14.08 -19.67
CA SER A 129 -7.99 14.06 -20.79
C SER A 129 -7.66 13.00 -21.83
N GLU A 130 -6.38 12.69 -22.00
CA GLU A 130 -5.86 11.61 -22.85
C GLU A 130 -5.90 10.24 -22.16
N GLY A 131 -6.37 10.15 -20.91
CA GLY A 131 -6.46 8.89 -20.15
C GLY A 131 -5.11 8.31 -19.72
N ARG A 132 -4.05 9.13 -19.68
CA ARG A 132 -2.66 8.72 -19.35
C ARG A 132 -2.35 8.73 -17.86
N ILE A 133 -3.23 9.31 -17.05
CA ILE A 133 -3.10 9.35 -15.60
C ILE A 133 -4.01 8.29 -14.97
N PHE A 134 -3.39 7.44 -14.16
CA PHE A 134 -4.01 6.39 -13.40
C PHE A 134 -4.01 6.71 -11.90
N ALA A 135 -4.81 5.95 -11.16
CA ALA A 135 -4.85 6.00 -9.70
C ALA A 135 -5.00 4.59 -9.12
N LEU A 136 -4.50 4.40 -7.89
CA LEU A 136 -4.69 3.15 -7.14
C LEU A 136 -6.11 3.05 -6.54
N THR A 137 -6.69 4.21 -6.23
CA THR A 137 -8.10 4.41 -5.90
C THR A 137 -8.64 5.45 -6.88
N PRO A 138 -9.57 5.09 -7.78
CA PRO A 138 -10.06 6.01 -8.81
C PRO A 138 -10.63 7.31 -8.24
N PHE A 139 -10.43 8.40 -8.96
CA PHE A 139 -10.98 9.70 -8.60
C PHE A 139 -11.27 10.56 -9.85
N ALA A 140 -12.13 11.56 -9.66
CA ALA A 140 -12.44 12.57 -10.66
C ALA A 140 -11.66 13.86 -10.38
N TYR A 141 -11.21 14.54 -11.44
CA TYR A 141 -10.61 15.87 -11.35
C TYR A 141 -11.07 16.72 -12.54
N LYS A 142 -11.74 17.84 -12.25
CA LYS A 142 -12.25 18.81 -13.25
C LYS A 142 -12.99 18.18 -14.43
N GLY A 143 -13.83 17.17 -14.16
CA GLY A 143 -14.66 16.49 -15.18
C GLY A 143 -13.99 15.28 -15.84
N TYR A 144 -12.69 15.07 -15.65
CA TYR A 144 -11.96 13.91 -16.15
C TYR A 144 -11.78 12.84 -15.05
N GLN A 145 -11.53 11.60 -15.45
CA GLN A 145 -11.39 10.45 -14.54
C GLN A 145 -9.98 9.89 -14.59
N ALA A 146 -9.35 9.75 -13.43
CA ALA A 146 -8.17 8.92 -13.28
C ALA A 146 -8.62 7.46 -13.09
N LYS A 147 -8.41 6.64 -14.12
CA LYS A 147 -8.82 5.23 -14.13
C LYS A 147 -7.99 4.41 -13.16
N ARG A 148 -8.51 3.23 -12.78
CA ARG A 148 -7.81 2.33 -11.87
C ARG A 148 -6.64 1.66 -12.57
N LEU A 149 -5.48 1.66 -11.92
CA LEU A 149 -4.40 0.71 -12.18
C LEU A 149 -3.95 0.13 -10.84
N SER A 150 -4.57 -0.98 -10.43
CA SER A 150 -4.43 -1.48 -9.06
C SER A 150 -3.11 -2.23 -8.84
N VAL A 151 -2.50 -2.07 -7.67
CA VAL A 151 -1.35 -2.89 -7.27
C VAL A 151 -1.85 -4.07 -6.45
N SER A 152 -2.37 -5.07 -7.15
CA SER A 152 -2.97 -6.28 -6.55
C SER A 152 -2.19 -7.54 -6.89
N TYR A 153 -1.00 -7.42 -7.49
CA TYR A 153 -0.11 -8.52 -7.84
C TYR A 153 1.23 -8.33 -7.13
N PHE A 154 1.70 -9.37 -6.42
CA PHE A 154 3.02 -9.43 -5.76
C PHE A 154 3.77 -10.74 -6.10
N GLY A 155 3.39 -11.41 -7.20
CA GLY A 155 3.96 -12.70 -7.60
C GLY A 155 3.00 -13.88 -7.47
N GLU A 156 3.52 -15.06 -7.79
CA GLU A 156 2.84 -16.35 -7.72
C GLU A 156 3.13 -17.04 -6.39
N PHE A 157 2.10 -17.22 -5.57
CA PHE A 157 2.16 -17.92 -4.30
C PHE A 157 0.80 -18.49 -3.92
N ASP A 158 0.79 -19.52 -3.09
CA ASP A 158 -0.43 -20.16 -2.63
C ASP A 158 -1.15 -19.26 -1.61
N ILE A 159 -2.39 -18.89 -1.94
CA ILE A 159 -3.27 -18.18 -1.02
C ILE A 159 -3.81 -19.19 -0.01
N HIS A 160 -3.48 -18.97 1.26
CA HIS A 160 -4.01 -19.79 2.34
C HIS A 160 -5.40 -19.30 2.76
N ASP A 161 -6.40 -20.17 2.63
CA ASP A 161 -7.77 -19.96 3.09
C ASP A 161 -8.01 -20.52 4.51
N THR A 162 -6.94 -20.94 5.19
CA THR A 162 -6.96 -21.39 6.58
C THR A 162 -5.80 -20.78 7.35
N TYR A 163 -5.96 -20.68 8.67
CA TYR A 163 -4.88 -20.40 9.59
C TYR A 163 -4.74 -21.60 10.55
N GLY A 164 -3.62 -22.32 10.47
CA GLY A 164 -3.37 -23.59 11.16
C GLY A 164 -3.09 -23.46 12.67
N GLY A 165 -3.93 -22.71 13.38
CA GLY A 165 -3.79 -22.44 14.81
C GLY A 165 -4.42 -21.11 15.21
N LYS A 166 -3.65 -20.26 15.88
CA LYS A 166 -4.11 -18.94 16.33
C LYS A 166 -4.15 -17.96 15.16
N PRO A 167 -5.26 -17.24 14.92
CA PRO A 167 -5.29 -16.22 13.88
C PRO A 167 -4.30 -15.10 14.23
N GLU A 168 -3.49 -14.70 13.27
CA GLU A 168 -2.60 -13.54 13.40
C GLU A 168 -3.21 -12.31 12.72
N ILE A 169 -3.31 -11.20 13.45
CA ILE A 169 -3.74 -9.91 12.92
C ILE A 169 -2.51 -9.01 12.77
N LEU A 170 -2.27 -8.55 11.54
CA LEU A 170 -1.08 -7.78 11.18
C LEU A 170 -1.42 -6.32 10.85
N LEU A 171 -0.76 -5.39 11.53
CA LEU A 171 -0.75 -3.98 11.17
C LEU A 171 0.50 -3.70 10.34
N VAL A 172 0.34 -3.10 9.16
CA VAL A 172 1.46 -2.75 8.28
C VAL A 172 1.58 -1.24 8.17
N GLY A 173 2.79 -0.73 8.43
CA GLY A 173 3.10 0.69 8.40
C GLY A 173 3.16 1.31 9.80
N GLY A 174 3.81 2.48 9.89
CA GLY A 174 4.08 3.15 11.15
C GLY A 174 3.65 4.61 11.14
N SER A 175 2.45 4.90 11.65
CA SER A 175 2.10 6.24 12.17
C SER A 175 0.84 6.19 13.05
N ASN A 176 0.75 7.15 13.99
CA ASN A 176 -0.30 7.65 14.91
C ASN A 176 -1.47 6.77 15.41
N LYS A 177 -1.89 5.72 14.70
CA LYS A 177 -3.09 4.91 15.00
C LYS A 177 -2.80 3.51 15.51
N ARG A 178 -1.50 3.19 15.63
CA ARG A 178 -0.99 2.07 16.42
C ARG A 178 -1.64 2.00 17.81
N ILE A 179 -1.92 3.15 18.43
CA ILE A 179 -2.52 3.19 19.77
C ILE A 179 -3.92 2.56 19.81
N LEU A 180 -4.73 2.73 18.75
CA LEU A 180 -6.07 2.12 18.67
C LEU A 180 -5.96 0.60 18.57
N PHE A 181 -5.04 0.11 17.74
CA PHE A 181 -4.76 -1.32 17.61
C PHE A 181 -4.20 -1.90 18.93
N GLU A 182 -3.19 -1.27 19.53
CA GLU A 182 -2.63 -1.67 20.81
C GLU A 182 -3.67 -1.70 21.95
N ASN A 183 -4.57 -0.71 21.97
CA ASN A 183 -5.66 -0.65 22.95
C ASN A 183 -6.65 -1.79 22.73
N ALA A 184 -7.04 -2.06 21.48
CA ALA A 184 -7.91 -3.19 21.14
C ALA A 184 -7.31 -4.52 21.60
N ILE A 185 -6.05 -4.81 21.23
CA ILE A 185 -5.34 -6.03 21.68
C ILE A 185 -5.31 -6.10 23.22
N GLY A 186 -5.02 -4.98 23.86
CA GLY A 186 -4.99 -4.86 25.32
C GLY A 186 -6.28 -5.22 26.02
N ASN A 187 -7.39 -4.69 25.50
CA ASN A 187 -8.70 -4.91 26.09
C ASN A 187 -9.19 -6.34 25.84
N LEU A 188 -8.88 -6.94 24.69
CA LEU A 188 -9.13 -8.37 24.45
C LEU A 188 -8.46 -9.26 25.52
N ILE A 189 -7.19 -8.99 25.84
CA ILE A 189 -6.47 -9.78 26.84
C ILE A 189 -7.10 -9.59 28.23
N LYS A 190 -7.52 -8.38 28.58
CA LYS A 190 -8.26 -8.12 29.84
C LYS A 190 -9.59 -8.86 29.91
N ARG A 191 -10.27 -9.06 28.77
CA ARG A 191 -11.47 -9.89 28.63
C ARG A 191 -11.19 -11.41 28.62
N GLY A 192 -9.93 -11.83 28.83
CA GLY A 192 -9.54 -13.25 28.83
C GLY A 192 -9.28 -13.84 27.45
N CYS A 193 -9.41 -13.06 26.36
CA CYS A 193 -9.13 -13.53 25.01
C CYS A 193 -7.61 -13.62 24.79
N ARG A 194 -7.07 -14.84 24.66
CA ARG A 194 -5.62 -15.06 24.51
C ARG A 194 -5.25 -15.95 23.31
N HIS A 195 -6.23 -16.53 22.63
CA HIS A 195 -6.04 -17.46 21.52
C HIS A 195 -5.92 -16.73 20.17
N PHE A 196 -4.99 -15.79 20.07
CA PHE A 196 -4.66 -15.10 18.81
C PHE A 196 -3.20 -14.61 18.84
N ASN A 197 -2.68 -14.18 17.70
CA ASN A 197 -1.41 -13.47 17.56
C ASN A 197 -1.66 -12.07 16.98
N ALA A 198 -0.78 -11.13 17.28
CA ALA A 198 -0.88 -9.79 16.73
C ALA A 198 0.52 -9.23 16.44
N GLY A 199 0.70 -8.64 15.26
CA GLY A 199 1.99 -8.25 14.73
C GLY A 199 1.99 -6.85 14.13
N ILE A 200 3.15 -6.20 14.13
CA ILE A 200 3.37 -4.88 13.51
C ILE A 200 4.62 -4.91 12.63
N ILE A 201 4.45 -4.55 11.35
CA ILE A 201 5.54 -4.35 10.37
C ILE A 201 5.77 -2.84 10.17
N GLY A 202 7.03 -2.44 10.05
CA GLY A 202 7.46 -1.07 9.74
C GLY A 202 7.88 -0.22 10.95
N VAL A 203 7.83 -0.76 12.17
CA VAL A 203 8.25 -0.05 13.39
C VAL A 203 9.49 -0.69 14.00
N ASN A 204 10.56 0.09 14.17
CA ASN A 204 11.75 -0.37 14.87
C ASN A 204 11.47 -0.60 16.36
N PRO A 205 11.73 -1.82 16.90
CA PRO A 205 11.40 -2.17 18.28
C PRO A 205 12.08 -1.26 19.32
N ILE A 206 13.33 -0.85 19.05
CA ILE A 206 14.20 -0.12 20.00
C ILE A 206 13.66 1.30 20.29
N GLN A 207 13.27 2.05 19.27
CA GLN A 207 12.70 3.39 19.46
C GLN A 207 11.39 3.34 20.25
N HIS A 208 10.61 2.26 20.07
CA HIS A 208 9.33 2.11 20.75
C HIS A 208 9.47 1.69 22.22
N TYR A 209 10.30 0.68 22.50
CA TYR A 209 10.47 0.17 23.86
C TYR A 209 11.14 1.22 24.76
N VAL A 210 12.13 1.96 24.25
CA VAL A 210 12.83 3.00 25.01
C VAL A 210 11.90 4.18 25.31
N LEU A 211 11.20 4.72 24.31
CA LEU A 211 10.33 5.89 24.51
C LEU A 211 9.12 5.59 25.40
N LYS A 212 8.43 4.45 25.21
CA LYS A 212 7.30 4.10 26.09
C LYS A 212 7.73 3.72 27.50
N THR A 213 8.87 3.05 27.68
CA THR A 213 9.35 2.70 29.04
C THR A 213 9.82 3.96 29.77
N PHE A 214 10.47 4.90 29.08
CA PHE A 214 10.91 6.16 29.65
C PHE A 214 9.75 7.09 30.02
N ILE A 215 8.80 7.30 29.10
CA ILE A 215 7.57 8.07 29.35
C ILE A 215 6.75 7.40 30.46
N ARG A 216 6.66 6.07 30.50
CA ARG A 216 5.96 5.35 31.57
C ARG A 216 6.66 5.55 32.92
N ASN A 217 7.97 5.41 33.01
CA ASN A 217 8.69 5.61 34.28
C ASN A 217 8.59 7.07 34.77
N PHE A 218 8.58 8.03 33.86
CA PHE A 218 8.42 9.46 34.16
C PHE A 218 6.99 9.79 34.60
N ILE A 219 5.97 9.35 33.84
CA ILE A 219 4.55 9.54 34.20
C ILE A 219 4.19 8.77 35.46
N PHE A 220 4.69 7.56 35.68
CA PHE A 220 4.44 6.79 36.91
C PHE A 220 4.99 7.52 38.14
N ARG A 221 6.18 8.15 38.03
CA ARG A 221 6.76 9.00 39.09
C ARG A 221 5.91 10.25 39.39
N ILE A 222 5.31 10.87 38.36
CA ILE A 222 4.51 12.09 38.54
C ILE A 222 3.07 11.77 39.00
N THR A 223 2.46 10.70 38.47
CA THR A 223 1.06 10.34 38.76
C THR A 223 0.91 9.62 40.10
N ALA A 224 1.99 9.04 40.65
CA ALA A 224 2.01 8.56 42.04
C ALA A 224 1.84 9.69 43.07
N CYS A 225 2.07 10.95 42.67
CA CYS A 225 1.90 12.12 43.54
C CYS A 225 0.52 12.80 43.39
N VAL A 226 -0.27 12.51 42.34
CA VAL A 226 -1.51 13.27 42.07
C VAL A 226 -2.62 12.37 41.49
N ARG A 227 -3.56 12.01 42.37
CA ARG A 227 -4.97 11.64 42.15
C ARG A 227 -5.37 10.29 41.52
N ARG A 228 -6.46 9.77 42.11
CA ARG A 228 -7.34 8.66 41.68
C ARG A 228 -7.93 8.95 40.29
N ASP A 229 -7.30 8.44 39.23
CA ASP A 229 -7.88 8.31 37.89
C ASP A 229 -7.32 7.03 37.20
N GLY A 230 -7.31 5.95 37.98
CA GLY A 230 -6.54 4.73 37.73
C GLY A 230 -7.04 3.81 36.61
N GLU A 231 -8.18 4.09 35.99
CA GLU A 231 -8.79 3.17 35.01
C GLU A 231 -8.46 3.50 33.54
N GLN A 232 -8.39 4.77 33.14
CA GLN A 232 -8.05 5.12 31.75
C GLN A 232 -6.55 5.11 31.44
N LYS A 233 -5.66 5.25 32.45
CA LYS A 233 -4.19 5.25 32.25
C LYS A 233 -3.55 3.86 32.38
N ARG A 234 -4.28 2.82 32.80
CA ARG A 234 -3.87 1.39 32.70
C ARG A 234 -4.03 0.84 31.27
N ARG A 235 -3.72 1.65 30.25
CA ARG A 235 -3.63 1.21 28.85
C ARG A 235 -2.50 0.18 28.73
N SER A 236 -2.82 -0.94 28.10
CA SER A 236 -2.28 -2.24 28.47
C SER A 236 -0.78 -2.41 28.15
N VAL A 237 0.03 -2.55 29.20
CA VAL A 237 1.37 -3.15 29.06
C VAL A 237 1.25 -4.57 28.51
N GLU A 238 0.15 -5.25 28.82
CA GLU A 238 -0.13 -6.62 28.38
C GLU A 238 -0.38 -6.73 26.87
N GLY A 239 -1.10 -5.79 26.25
CA GLY A 239 -1.30 -5.75 24.80
C GLY A 239 0.01 -5.51 24.07
N VAL A 240 0.82 -4.56 24.53
CA VAL A 240 2.16 -4.32 23.95
C VAL A 240 3.08 -5.53 24.09
N ARG A 241 3.01 -6.26 25.21
CA ARG A 241 3.76 -7.51 25.42
C ARG A 241 3.32 -8.65 24.51
N LYS A 242 2.05 -8.65 24.08
CA LYS A 242 1.50 -9.65 23.17
C LYS A 242 1.84 -9.36 21.70
N LEU A 243 2.22 -8.12 21.37
CA LEU A 243 2.55 -7.72 20.01
C LEU A 243 3.93 -8.19 19.58
N HIS A 244 4.00 -8.79 18.40
CA HIS A 244 5.24 -9.09 17.71
C HIS A 244 5.68 -7.88 16.86
N PHE A 245 6.89 -7.39 17.07
CA PHE A 245 7.46 -6.29 16.29
C PHE A 245 8.44 -6.83 15.27
N TYR A 246 8.04 -6.80 14.00
CA TYR A 246 8.85 -7.33 12.92
C TYR A 246 9.93 -6.35 12.43
N GLY A 247 9.86 -5.06 12.80
CA GLY A 247 10.81 -4.06 12.28
C GLY A 247 10.48 -3.62 10.85
N LYS A 248 11.39 -2.89 10.22
CA LYS A 248 11.35 -2.61 8.77
C LYS A 248 11.88 -3.84 8.04
N LEU A 249 10.99 -4.55 7.37
CA LEU A 249 11.31 -5.77 6.61
C LEU A 249 11.62 -5.45 5.15
N LYS A 250 12.44 -6.30 4.53
CA LYS A 250 12.52 -6.41 3.07
C LYS A 250 11.22 -7.03 2.51
N PHE A 251 10.93 -6.87 1.22
CA PHE A 251 9.72 -7.36 0.57
C PHE A 251 9.55 -8.88 0.71
N LYS A 252 10.59 -9.68 0.42
CA LYS A 252 10.51 -11.14 0.56
C LYS A 252 10.11 -11.58 1.98
N GLU A 253 10.71 -10.96 2.98
CA GLU A 253 10.41 -11.24 4.39
C GLU A 253 9.00 -10.77 4.75
N MET A 254 8.62 -9.57 4.31
CA MET A 254 7.28 -9.02 4.52
C MET A 254 6.20 -9.93 3.92
N TYR A 255 6.38 -10.41 2.69
CA TYR A 255 5.45 -11.35 2.04
C TYR A 255 5.32 -12.64 2.82
N SER A 256 6.43 -13.17 3.33
CA SER A 256 6.44 -14.38 4.16
C SER A 256 5.66 -14.20 5.46
N VAL A 257 5.71 -13.01 6.07
CA VAL A 257 4.92 -12.66 7.26
C VAL A 257 3.45 -12.46 6.90
N VAL A 258 3.15 -11.73 5.83
CA VAL A 258 1.78 -11.48 5.36
C VAL A 258 1.06 -12.77 4.97
N LEU A 259 1.74 -13.71 4.29
CA LEU A 259 1.18 -15.01 3.91
C LEU A 259 0.69 -15.82 5.11
N LYS A 260 1.42 -15.75 6.23
CA LYS A 260 1.08 -16.45 7.49
C LYS A 260 -0.01 -15.73 8.29
N ALA A 261 -0.22 -14.45 8.04
CA ALA A 261 -1.26 -13.66 8.67
C ALA A 261 -2.66 -14.21 8.34
N ALA A 262 -3.58 -14.13 9.29
CA ALA A 262 -5.00 -14.34 9.01
C ALA A 262 -5.63 -13.05 8.47
N TYR A 263 -5.37 -11.91 9.13
CA TYR A 263 -5.99 -10.62 8.83
C TYR A 263 -4.98 -9.50 8.67
N ILE A 264 -5.31 -8.49 7.86
CA ILE A 264 -4.61 -7.20 7.83
C ILE A 264 -5.48 -6.13 8.49
N GLY A 265 -4.94 -5.46 9.50
CA GLY A 265 -5.57 -4.30 10.11
C GLY A 265 -5.30 -3.04 9.30
N ILE A 266 -6.34 -2.42 8.75
CA ILE A 266 -6.28 -1.08 8.14
C ILE A 266 -6.99 -0.14 9.10
N ILE A 267 -6.27 0.23 10.17
CA ILE A 267 -6.85 0.94 11.31
C ILE A 267 -6.78 2.45 11.08
N MET A 268 -7.91 3.02 10.65
CA MET A 268 -8.10 4.44 10.44
C MET A 268 -9.17 4.98 11.39
N ASP A 269 -8.82 6.04 12.11
CA ASP A 269 -9.74 6.87 12.92
C ASP A 269 -10.55 7.75 11.95
N PRO A 270 -11.88 7.58 11.88
CA PRO A 270 -12.75 8.38 11.00
C PRO A 270 -13.00 9.80 11.51
N GLU A 271 -12.62 10.12 12.75
CA GLU A 271 -12.79 11.44 13.39
C GLU A 271 -11.54 12.32 13.21
N ASP A 272 -10.46 11.77 12.63
CA ASP A 272 -9.22 12.47 12.36
C ASP A 272 -9.18 12.96 10.90
N ASP A 273 -9.26 14.28 10.73
CA ASP A 273 -9.24 14.95 9.43
C ASP A 273 -8.01 14.63 8.58
N GLY A 274 -6.89 14.22 9.19
CA GLY A 274 -5.68 13.78 8.50
C GLY A 274 -5.89 12.54 7.61
N PHE A 275 -7.06 11.92 7.68
CA PHE A 275 -7.42 10.73 6.89
C PHE A 275 -8.46 11.02 5.82
N SER A 276 -8.93 12.26 5.70
CA SER A 276 -9.91 12.66 4.70
C SER A 276 -9.49 12.29 3.27
N ASP A 277 -8.21 12.46 2.92
CA ASP A 277 -7.67 12.11 1.60
C ASP A 277 -7.91 10.64 1.19
N PHE A 278 -7.92 9.69 2.14
CA PHE A 278 -8.16 8.27 1.85
C PHE A 278 -9.59 7.99 1.40
N LEU A 279 -10.51 8.94 1.60
CA LEU A 279 -11.87 8.88 1.08
C LEU A 279 -11.95 9.38 -0.37
N TYR A 280 -10.94 10.10 -0.84
CA TYR A 280 -10.99 10.89 -2.07
C TYR A 280 -9.81 10.63 -3.02
N GLY A 281 -9.30 9.39 -3.03
CA GLY A 281 -8.33 8.92 -4.02
C GLY A 281 -6.96 8.53 -3.46
N LYS A 282 -6.67 8.82 -2.18
CA LYS A 282 -5.45 8.32 -1.54
C LYS A 282 -5.56 6.83 -1.19
N THR A 283 -4.42 6.15 -1.13
CA THR A 283 -4.35 4.71 -0.84
C THR A 283 -3.26 4.38 0.19
N THR A 284 -3.19 3.12 0.61
CA THR A 284 -2.17 2.64 1.57
C THR A 284 -1.59 1.30 1.11
N GLY A 285 -0.30 1.07 1.34
CA GLY A 285 0.35 -0.22 1.07
C GLY A 285 -0.32 -1.39 1.79
N ALA A 286 -0.91 -1.18 2.97
CA ALA A 286 -1.66 -2.23 3.67
C ALA A 286 -2.87 -2.74 2.86
N ARG A 287 -3.54 -1.85 2.11
CA ARG A 287 -4.64 -2.21 1.20
C ARG A 287 -4.12 -3.04 0.03
N GLN A 288 -2.99 -2.65 -0.56
CA GLN A 288 -2.39 -3.37 -1.68
C GLN A 288 -1.99 -4.79 -1.27
N LEU A 289 -1.36 -4.94 -0.10
CA LEU A 289 -1.05 -6.25 0.49
C LEU A 289 -2.32 -7.06 0.74
N ALA A 290 -3.38 -6.45 1.28
CA ALA A 290 -4.62 -7.17 1.53
C ALA A 290 -5.22 -7.75 0.24
N PHE A 291 -5.29 -6.98 -0.84
CA PHE A 291 -5.78 -7.48 -2.13
C PHE A 291 -4.86 -8.56 -2.68
N ALA A 292 -3.57 -8.31 -2.78
CA ALA A 292 -2.66 -9.25 -3.43
C ALA A 292 -2.56 -10.61 -2.74
N PHE A 293 -2.58 -10.60 -1.40
CA PHE A 293 -2.52 -11.81 -0.56
C PHE A 293 -3.90 -12.34 -0.17
N CYS A 294 -4.98 -11.75 -0.71
CA CYS A 294 -6.38 -12.09 -0.41
C CYS A 294 -6.66 -12.16 1.10
N LYS A 295 -6.08 -11.25 1.87
CA LYS A 295 -6.21 -11.22 3.34
C LYS A 295 -7.42 -10.36 3.73
N PRO A 296 -8.42 -10.92 4.45
CA PRO A 296 -9.52 -10.14 4.96
C PRO A 296 -9.04 -8.98 5.82
N CYS A 297 -9.66 -7.81 5.66
CA CYS A 297 -9.27 -6.62 6.41
C CYS A 297 -10.10 -6.44 7.68
N ILE A 298 -9.49 -5.81 8.69
CA ILE A 298 -10.22 -5.14 9.77
C ILE A 298 -10.13 -3.65 9.49
N ILE A 299 -11.26 -3.02 9.15
CA ILE A 299 -11.27 -1.65 8.61
C ILE A 299 -12.57 -0.91 8.95
N ASN A 300 -12.49 0.40 9.13
CA ASN A 300 -13.68 1.22 9.34
C ASN A 300 -14.54 1.28 8.07
N ARG A 301 -15.86 1.19 8.23
CA ARG A 301 -16.86 1.12 7.14
C ARG A 301 -16.73 2.26 6.12
N LYS A 302 -16.44 3.48 6.56
CA LYS A 302 -16.30 4.65 5.70
C LYS A 302 -15.14 4.48 4.71
N PHE A 303 -14.00 4.01 5.21
CA PHE A 303 -12.80 3.78 4.39
C PHE A 303 -12.90 2.48 3.58
N ALA A 304 -13.57 1.45 4.11
CA ALA A 304 -13.85 0.22 3.37
C ALA A 304 -14.56 0.52 2.05
N LYS A 305 -15.63 1.34 2.11
CA LYS A 305 -16.35 1.79 0.92
C LYS A 305 -15.44 2.51 -0.07
N ALA A 306 -14.61 3.44 0.39
CA ALA A 306 -13.67 4.17 -0.46
C ALA A 306 -12.63 3.23 -1.13
N PHE A 307 -12.23 2.16 -0.43
CA PHE A 307 -11.25 1.19 -0.93
C PHE A 307 -11.85 0.10 -1.81
N GLY A 308 -13.18 0.03 -1.93
CA GLY A 308 -13.90 -1.02 -2.65
C GLY A 308 -14.02 -2.32 -1.87
N LEU A 309 -13.96 -2.26 -0.54
CA LEU A 309 -14.13 -3.37 0.39
C LEU A 309 -15.54 -3.35 0.99
N ASN A 310 -16.05 -4.51 1.41
CA ASN A 310 -17.39 -4.68 1.98
C ASN A 310 -17.40 -5.73 3.11
N GLU A 311 -18.58 -6.05 3.66
CA GLU A 311 -18.72 -7.02 4.75
C GLU A 311 -18.48 -8.47 4.32
N ASP A 312 -18.56 -8.78 3.02
CA ASP A 312 -18.33 -10.13 2.51
C ASP A 312 -16.85 -10.50 2.59
N CYS A 313 -15.96 -9.52 2.45
CA CYS A 313 -14.51 -9.73 2.40
C CYS A 313 -13.77 -9.18 3.62
N CYS A 314 -14.43 -8.44 4.52
CA CYS A 314 -13.80 -7.74 5.63
C CYS A 314 -14.66 -7.74 6.90
N ILE A 315 -13.99 -7.50 8.03
CA ILE A 315 -14.63 -7.23 9.31
C ILE A 315 -14.68 -5.72 9.51
N LEU A 316 -15.88 -5.15 9.29
CA LEU A 316 -16.09 -3.71 9.32
C LEU A 316 -16.40 -3.19 10.73
N TYR A 317 -15.91 -2.01 11.08
CA TYR A 317 -16.31 -1.31 12.30
C TYR A 317 -16.74 0.13 12.02
N ASP A 318 -17.46 0.72 12.98
CA ASP A 318 -17.93 2.10 12.94
C ASP A 318 -17.25 2.90 14.05
N GLY A 319 -17.14 4.22 13.87
CA GLY A 319 -16.38 5.11 14.76
C GLY A 319 -14.97 4.57 15.05
N ASN A 320 -14.59 4.59 16.33
CA ASN A 320 -13.33 4.04 16.85
C ASN A 320 -13.49 2.67 17.55
N HIS A 321 -14.55 1.91 17.22
CA HIS A 321 -14.85 0.58 17.80
C HIS A 321 -13.99 -0.56 17.22
N VAL A 322 -12.67 -0.35 17.14
CA VAL A 322 -11.71 -1.33 16.61
C VAL A 322 -11.71 -2.62 17.44
N GLU A 323 -11.92 -2.50 18.76
CA GLU A 323 -11.92 -3.64 19.70
C GLU A 323 -12.95 -4.71 19.33
N ASP A 324 -14.19 -4.32 19.01
CA ASP A 324 -15.26 -5.26 18.67
C ASP A 324 -15.00 -5.95 17.32
N ALA A 325 -14.34 -5.24 16.40
CA ALA A 325 -13.89 -5.79 15.13
C ALA A 325 -12.80 -6.86 15.32
N VAL A 326 -11.78 -6.54 16.13
CA VAL A 326 -10.71 -7.48 16.48
C VAL A 326 -11.28 -8.67 17.24
N TYR A 327 -12.22 -8.46 18.15
CA TYR A 327 -12.91 -9.55 18.86
C TYR A 327 -13.63 -10.49 17.89
N ARG A 328 -14.38 -9.96 16.91
CA ARG A 328 -15.01 -10.79 15.88
C ARG A 328 -14.00 -11.52 15.01
N ALA A 329 -12.87 -10.89 14.68
CA ALA A 329 -11.81 -11.52 13.88
C ALA A 329 -11.23 -12.76 14.56
N VAL A 330 -10.96 -12.68 15.87
CA VAL A 330 -10.36 -13.81 16.60
C VAL A 330 -11.36 -14.92 16.96
N HIS A 331 -12.66 -14.68 16.79
CA HIS A 331 -13.74 -15.65 17.03
C HIS A 331 -14.45 -16.10 15.75
N ALA A 332 -14.05 -15.60 14.58
CA ALA A 332 -14.61 -16.02 13.31
C ALA A 332 -14.31 -17.51 13.09
N ASP A 333 -15.34 -18.31 12.81
CA ASP A 333 -15.14 -19.69 12.45
C ASP A 333 -14.44 -19.81 11.07
N ILE A 334 -13.93 -21.02 10.79
CA ILE A 334 -13.15 -21.27 9.58
C ILE A 334 -13.96 -21.11 8.29
N HIS A 335 -15.27 -21.36 8.31
CA HIS A 335 -16.13 -21.19 7.13
C HIS A 335 -16.33 -19.71 6.82
N THR A 336 -16.59 -18.90 7.85
CA THR A 336 -16.67 -17.44 7.74
C THR A 336 -15.35 -16.86 7.22
N TYR A 337 -14.21 -17.31 7.74
CA TYR A 337 -12.90 -16.88 7.25
C TYR A 337 -12.66 -17.24 5.77
N LYS A 338 -12.95 -18.49 5.39
CA LYS A 338 -12.84 -18.97 4.00
C LYS A 338 -13.72 -18.15 3.05
N GLY A 339 -14.94 -17.83 3.48
CA GLY A 339 -15.85 -16.94 2.74
C GLY A 339 -15.18 -15.59 2.45
N MET A 340 -14.61 -14.94 3.46
CA MET A 340 -13.92 -13.66 3.29
C MET A 340 -12.70 -13.75 2.36
N VAL A 341 -11.88 -14.80 2.48
CA VAL A 341 -10.72 -15.01 1.59
C VAL A 341 -11.17 -15.17 0.14
N ARG A 342 -12.23 -15.95 -0.10
CA ARG A 342 -12.80 -16.13 -1.44
C ARG A 342 -13.34 -14.81 -2.00
N SER A 343 -14.11 -14.06 -1.22
CA SER A 343 -14.61 -12.74 -1.65
C SER A 343 -13.48 -11.74 -1.91
N MET A 344 -12.38 -11.78 -1.14
CA MET A 344 -11.17 -11.00 -1.44
C MET A 344 -10.54 -11.41 -2.77
N ALA A 345 -10.48 -12.71 -3.08
CA ALA A 345 -9.95 -13.22 -4.35
C ALA A 345 -10.80 -12.77 -5.54
N GLU A 346 -12.12 -12.87 -5.45
CA GLU A 346 -13.06 -12.41 -6.50
C GLU A 346 -12.91 -10.89 -6.75
N LEU A 347 -12.75 -10.09 -5.69
CA LEU A 347 -12.46 -8.66 -5.81
C LEU A 347 -11.10 -8.38 -6.46
N LYS A 348 -10.06 -9.11 -6.05
CA LYS A 348 -8.71 -9.01 -6.64
C LYS A 348 -8.75 -9.31 -8.14
N GLU A 349 -9.39 -10.40 -8.55
CA GLU A 349 -9.51 -10.80 -9.95
C GLU A 349 -10.20 -9.72 -10.79
N LYS A 350 -11.32 -9.20 -10.28
CA LYS A 350 -12.01 -8.08 -10.92
C LYS A 350 -11.11 -6.86 -11.05
N MET A 351 -10.40 -6.49 -9.99
CA MET A 351 -9.50 -5.33 -9.99
C MET A 351 -8.34 -5.49 -10.97
N VAL A 352 -7.77 -6.70 -11.07
CA VAL A 352 -6.71 -7.03 -12.03
C VAL A 352 -7.24 -6.92 -13.47
N LYS A 353 -8.42 -7.50 -13.74
CA LYS A 353 -9.07 -7.41 -15.05
C LYS A 353 -9.35 -5.96 -15.46
N ASP A 354 -10.01 -5.20 -14.59
CA ASP A 354 -10.33 -3.78 -14.84
C ASP A 354 -9.05 -2.96 -15.10
N SER A 355 -7.97 -3.25 -14.36
CA SER A 355 -6.68 -2.55 -14.50
C SER A 355 -5.99 -2.86 -15.82
N LEU A 356 -6.02 -4.12 -16.25
CA LEU A 356 -5.46 -4.56 -17.53
C LEU A 356 -6.24 -3.95 -18.71
N GLU A 357 -7.58 -3.96 -18.65
CA GLU A 357 -8.45 -3.33 -19.64
C GLU A 357 -8.18 -1.83 -19.73
N ASN A 358 -8.12 -1.13 -18.59
CA ASN A 358 -7.80 0.31 -18.56
C ASN A 358 -6.44 0.62 -19.19
N LEU A 359 -5.39 -0.16 -18.88
CA LEU A 359 -4.06 0.04 -19.46
C LEU A 359 -4.05 -0.24 -20.97
N LEU A 360 -4.71 -1.33 -21.40
CA LEU A 360 -4.81 -1.69 -22.82
C LEU A 360 -5.52 -0.60 -23.63
N GLU A 361 -6.65 -0.10 -23.12
CA GLU A 361 -7.39 1.01 -23.73
C GLU A 361 -6.51 2.25 -23.88
N THR A 362 -5.80 2.67 -22.83
CA THR A 362 -4.92 3.83 -22.87
C THR A 362 -3.79 3.63 -23.87
N VAL A 363 -3.11 2.48 -23.85
CA VAL A 363 -2.03 2.14 -24.79
C VAL A 363 -2.52 2.22 -26.23
N ASN A 364 -3.66 1.62 -26.54
CA ASN A 364 -4.22 1.62 -27.90
C ASN A 364 -4.68 3.00 -28.34
N GLY A 365 -5.38 3.73 -27.46
CA GLY A 365 -5.86 5.08 -27.73
C GLY A 365 -4.73 6.06 -28.02
N VAL A 366 -3.65 6.00 -27.22
CA VAL A 366 -2.47 6.84 -27.44
C VAL A 366 -1.77 6.51 -28.75
N LYS A 367 -1.57 5.22 -29.07
CA LYS A 367 -0.92 4.82 -30.33
C LYS A 367 -1.72 5.23 -31.56
N HIS A 368 -3.05 5.09 -31.50
CA HIS A 368 -3.94 5.49 -32.57
C HIS A 368 -3.93 7.01 -32.79
N ALA A 369 -3.79 7.82 -31.74
CA ALA A 369 -3.72 9.28 -31.89
C ALA A 369 -2.37 9.78 -32.47
N ALA A 370 -1.33 8.94 -32.45
CA ALA A 370 0.02 9.30 -32.90
C ALA A 370 0.37 8.79 -34.31
N GLY A 371 -0.41 7.85 -34.86
CA GLY A 371 -0.31 7.38 -36.24
C GLY A 371 -1.31 8.09 -37.13
#